data_AF-A0A946GRJ0-F1
#
_entry.id   AF-A0A946GRJ0-F1
#
_cell.length_a   1.000
_cell.length_b   1.000
_cell.length_c   1.000
_cell.angle_alpha   90.00
_cell.angle_beta   90.00
_cell.angle_gamma   90.00
#
_symmetry.space_group_name_H-M   'P 1'
#
loop_
_entity.id
_entity.type
_entity.pdbx_description
1 polymer ?
#
loop_
_entity_poly.entity_id
_entity_poly.type
_entity_poly.pdbx_seq_one_letter_code
_entity_poly.pdbx_strand_id
1 'polypeptide(L)'
;MLFSQSPLILPSALSLLLCLSMPAIATEQTPEKKEHQQKVMDLAYGRSMYYLFQDKKLHAITTLEVAKQRQVDQIQPEDMDLLLGGLYFEYGLPEDSEQLLTHLLDDKTATEIKNRTWFNLARVQYEKNNYQQAEALLTRITETLTPQREAQKHYFLTNIYIKNQQFEQAAETVSQINSESLWSAYSEYNLGVSLNTTQQNQQAQQWLLKLISRQAVDDELRSLQDSARLVLGLTSLRQKQLQDSLKYLGGIHTSSPLTNKALLATGWAWSRLLNHQKALDYWFALVDKKQLDGATLEAYLAIAHAYEKLNNNDLAIQYYEQALQIFSTSLNNMDKAIDSINEMELINTLYQDKIIQPTLESSLENKLPQHFTTPYLHNMFASKEFQQAILNYQELLEIHSSLIKWKSSLPAFKLMLTERENSFESKRELLKQITDFKQLEQLQQQRDALAQEVQRIKQSEDFFALANEDETDYLEQLEDIYNLISKLQSHQDMSDEIQKYRLLSGLLRWELNTDFPRRYWRVLRQLQLLDRALEKAKSSATSLQQASAINELKLIDFKQRIKGQASEIERMEIDASELIDQQEQLINILATDVIENRKIHLTQLKLSAHYSLTRLHDEVSKLKGAQ
;
A
#
# COMPACT_ATOMS: atom_id res chain seq x y z
N MET A 1 -25.29 -27.41 8.55
CA MET A 1 -26.55 -27.20 7.79
C MET A 1 -27.27 -26.05 8.47
N LEU A 2 -27.46 -24.86 7.90
CA LEU A 2 -27.72 -24.49 6.52
C LEU A 2 -26.69 -23.48 5.99
N PHE A 3 -25.98 -23.88 4.94
CA PHE A 3 -25.58 -22.97 3.87
C PHE A 3 -26.76 -22.91 2.91
N SER A 4 -27.28 -21.72 2.60
CA SER A 4 -27.93 -21.47 1.31
C SER A 4 -28.04 -19.97 1.01
N GLN A 5 -27.22 -19.57 0.05
CA GLN A 5 -27.54 -18.69 -1.08
C GLN A 5 -27.55 -17.15 -0.88
N SER A 6 -26.47 -16.60 -1.46
CA SER A 6 -26.12 -15.24 -1.91
C SER A 6 -27.19 -14.57 -2.81
N PRO A 7 -26.94 -13.38 -3.42
CA PRO A 7 -25.84 -12.41 -3.22
C PRO A 7 -26.35 -10.96 -3.06
N LEU A 8 -25.65 -10.10 -2.32
CA LEU A 8 -25.73 -8.66 -2.60
C LEU A 8 -24.37 -8.00 -2.42
N ILE A 9 -23.69 -7.89 -3.55
CA ILE A 9 -22.75 -6.81 -3.83
C ILE A 9 -23.55 -5.51 -3.65
N LEU A 10 -23.24 -4.74 -2.61
CA LEU A 10 -23.61 -3.33 -2.53
C LEU A 10 -22.32 -2.53 -2.44
N PRO A 11 -21.94 -1.81 -3.52
CA PRO A 11 -20.98 -0.74 -3.39
C PRO A 11 -21.67 0.32 -2.54
N SER A 12 -21.01 0.76 -1.47
CA SER A 12 -21.43 1.94 -0.72
C SER A 12 -21.45 3.14 -1.66
N ALA A 13 -22.67 3.51 -2.07
CA ALA A 13 -22.96 4.72 -2.81
C ALA A 13 -23.22 5.88 -1.84
N LEU A 14 -23.01 7.09 -2.39
CA LEU A 14 -23.24 8.45 -1.88
C LEU A 14 -22.07 9.06 -1.07
N SER A 15 -21.57 10.24 -1.41
CA SER A 15 -22.27 11.38 -2.02
C SER A 15 -21.45 12.14 -3.07
N LEU A 16 -22.13 12.45 -4.18
CA LEU A 16 -21.75 13.42 -5.19
C LEU A 16 -21.41 14.79 -4.59
N LEU A 17 -20.37 15.43 -5.13
CA LEU A 17 -20.38 16.86 -5.39
C LEU A 17 -19.78 17.12 -6.77
N LEU A 18 -20.68 17.31 -7.74
CA LEU A 18 -20.40 17.98 -9.00
C LEU A 18 -19.87 19.39 -8.68
N CYS A 19 -18.68 19.74 -9.16
CA CYS A 19 -18.37 21.13 -9.48
C CYS A 19 -18.32 21.29 -10.99
N LEU A 20 -19.14 22.24 -11.43
CA LEU A 20 -19.45 22.59 -12.80
C LEU A 20 -18.22 23.03 -13.61
N SER A 21 -18.15 22.53 -14.83
CA SER A 21 -17.38 23.10 -15.93
C SER A 21 -17.97 24.46 -16.35
N MET A 22 -17.15 25.50 -16.38
CA MET A 22 -17.37 26.67 -17.24
C MET A 22 -16.19 26.80 -18.22
N PRO A 23 -16.43 27.07 -19.51
CA PRO A 23 -15.37 27.26 -20.50
C PRO A 23 -14.84 28.69 -20.39
N ALA A 24 -13.61 28.86 -19.92
CA ALA A 24 -12.90 30.12 -20.05
C ALA A 24 -12.13 30.14 -21.37
N ILE A 25 -12.47 31.11 -22.21
CA ILE A 25 -11.81 31.43 -23.48
C ILE A 25 -10.33 31.74 -23.20
N ALA A 26 -9.47 31.05 -23.95
CA ALA A 26 -8.03 31.23 -23.91
C ALA A 26 -7.63 32.65 -24.31
N THR A 27 -6.78 33.27 -23.50
CA THR A 27 -5.84 34.29 -23.94
C THR A 27 -4.45 33.75 -23.66
N GLU A 28 -3.71 33.43 -24.73
CA GLU A 28 -2.33 32.98 -24.67
C GLU A 28 -1.45 34.09 -24.09
N GLN A 29 -1.07 33.95 -22.83
CA GLN A 29 0.19 34.43 -22.31
C GLN A 29 1.00 33.18 -21.97
N THR A 30 2.09 32.95 -22.69
CA THR A 30 3.00 31.82 -22.50
C THR A 30 3.68 31.97 -21.13
N PRO A 31 3.38 31.13 -20.12
CA PRO A 31 4.14 31.10 -18.88
C PRO A 31 5.21 30.01 -18.98
N GLU A 32 6.35 30.26 -18.34
CA GLU A 32 7.47 29.32 -18.25
C GLU A 32 7.06 27.91 -17.81
N LYS A 33 7.69 26.91 -18.44
CA LYS A 33 7.59 25.46 -18.21
C LYS A 33 7.63 25.05 -16.73
N LYS A 34 6.48 24.95 -16.07
CA LYS A 34 6.28 24.14 -14.83
C LYS A 34 5.19 23.06 -14.94
N GLU A 35 4.38 23.06 -16.00
CA GLU A 35 3.18 22.20 -16.10
C GLU A 35 3.44 20.68 -16.13
N HIS A 36 4.63 20.21 -16.53
CA HIS A 36 4.85 18.76 -16.66
C HIS A 36 5.16 18.06 -15.33
N GLN A 37 5.58 18.78 -14.29
CA GLN A 37 6.09 18.22 -13.02
C GLN A 37 4.99 18.00 -12.00
N GLN A 38 4.12 19.00 -11.80
CA GLN A 38 2.88 18.84 -11.02
C GLN A 38 2.07 17.67 -11.56
N LYS A 39 1.95 17.55 -12.89
CA LYS A 39 1.25 16.45 -13.56
C LYS A 39 1.77 15.05 -13.22
N VAL A 40 3.06 14.86 -12.90
CA VAL A 40 3.62 13.55 -12.51
C VAL A 40 3.34 13.23 -11.03
N MET A 41 3.44 14.22 -10.14
CA MET A 41 3.07 14.02 -8.73
C MET A 41 1.57 13.84 -8.56
N ASP A 42 0.76 14.60 -9.30
CA ASP A 42 -0.69 14.43 -9.36
C ASP A 42 -1.06 13.03 -9.90
N LEU A 43 -0.27 12.50 -10.84
CA LEU A 43 -0.45 11.15 -11.36
C LEU A 43 -0.05 10.07 -10.34
N ALA A 44 1.08 10.23 -9.66
CA ALA A 44 1.53 9.28 -8.63
C ALA A 44 0.55 9.26 -7.45
N TYR A 45 0.14 10.44 -6.99
CA TYR A 45 -0.89 10.62 -5.98
C TYR A 45 -2.21 9.99 -6.41
N GLY A 46 -2.73 10.36 -7.59
CA GLY A 46 -3.98 9.78 -8.12
C GLY A 46 -3.93 8.26 -8.30
N ARG A 47 -2.78 7.72 -8.75
CA ARG A 47 -2.57 6.27 -8.87
C ARG A 47 -2.49 5.57 -7.51
N SER A 48 -1.83 6.19 -6.53
CA SER A 48 -1.78 5.66 -5.16
C SER A 48 -3.18 5.61 -4.53
N MET A 49 -3.99 6.65 -4.74
CA MET A 49 -5.40 6.67 -4.31
C MET A 49 -6.21 5.58 -5.02
N TYR A 50 -6.01 5.36 -6.32
CA TYR A 50 -6.66 4.27 -7.05
C TYR A 50 -6.31 2.89 -6.48
N TYR A 51 -5.05 2.67 -6.08
CA TYR A 51 -4.64 1.43 -5.40
C TYR A 51 -5.24 1.33 -3.99
N LEU A 52 -5.26 2.42 -3.23
CA LEU A 52 -5.87 2.47 -1.90
C LEU A 52 -7.37 2.12 -1.96
N PHE A 53 -8.11 2.63 -2.95
CA PHE A 53 -9.53 2.28 -3.14
C PHE A 53 -9.76 0.81 -3.53
N GLN A 54 -8.71 0.09 -3.93
CA GLN A 54 -8.73 -1.36 -4.16
C GLN A 54 -8.13 -2.16 -3.00
N ASP A 55 -7.83 -1.51 -1.88
CA ASP A 55 -7.13 -2.11 -0.72
C ASP A 55 -5.71 -2.61 -1.03
N LYS A 56 -5.09 -2.12 -2.12
CA LYS A 56 -3.73 -2.47 -2.54
C LYS A 56 -2.68 -1.56 -1.89
N LYS A 57 -2.60 -1.59 -0.56
CA LYS A 57 -1.77 -0.66 0.24
C LYS A 57 -0.27 -0.68 -0.13
N LEU A 58 0.34 -1.86 -0.26
CA LEU A 58 1.76 -1.97 -0.65
C LEU A 58 2.05 -1.32 -2.01
N HIS A 59 1.10 -1.39 -2.96
CA HIS A 59 1.25 -0.73 -4.26
C HIS A 59 1.15 0.79 -4.15
N ALA A 60 0.24 1.27 -3.31
CA ALA A 60 0.13 2.70 -3.04
C ALA A 60 1.43 3.22 -2.42
N ILE A 61 1.93 2.54 -1.38
CA ILE A 61 3.21 2.86 -0.72
C ILE A 61 4.36 2.87 -1.72
N THR A 62 4.58 1.77 -2.45
CA THR A 62 5.68 1.67 -3.42
C THR A 62 5.57 2.70 -4.55
N THR A 63 4.36 3.04 -5.00
CA THR A 63 4.14 4.08 -6.01
C THR A 63 4.57 5.46 -5.50
N LEU A 64 4.20 5.79 -4.26
CA LEU A 64 4.57 7.07 -3.63
C LEU A 64 6.06 7.13 -3.33
N GLU A 65 6.65 6.05 -2.81
CA GLU A 65 8.10 5.96 -2.54
C GLU A 65 8.94 6.08 -3.80
N VAL A 66 8.54 5.42 -4.91
CA VAL A 66 9.23 5.59 -6.19
C VAL A 66 9.10 7.03 -6.72
N ALA A 67 7.95 7.69 -6.52
CA ALA A 67 7.79 9.09 -6.90
C ALA A 67 8.71 10.00 -6.07
N LYS A 68 8.79 9.75 -4.76
CA LYS A 68 9.67 10.45 -3.81
C LYS A 68 11.15 10.31 -4.20
N GLN A 69 11.60 9.08 -4.44
CA GLN A 69 12.98 8.79 -4.83
C GLN A 69 13.37 9.38 -6.20
N ARG A 70 12.41 9.59 -7.11
CA ARG A 70 12.69 10.20 -8.43
C ARG A 70 12.84 11.72 -8.37
N GLN A 71 12.45 12.37 -7.28
CA GLN A 71 12.36 13.82 -7.16
C GLN A 71 13.16 14.37 -5.98
N VAL A 72 14.36 13.82 -5.72
CA VAL A 72 15.24 14.15 -4.58
C VAL A 72 15.53 15.66 -4.40
N ASP A 73 15.34 16.49 -5.44
CA ASP A 73 15.64 17.93 -5.44
C ASP A 73 14.40 18.85 -5.60
N GLN A 74 13.17 18.36 -5.43
CA GLN A 74 11.94 19.15 -5.69
C GLN A 74 10.99 19.21 -4.48
N ILE A 75 10.15 20.26 -4.45
CA ILE A 75 9.13 20.44 -3.40
C ILE A 75 8.11 19.30 -3.53
N GLN A 76 8.03 18.46 -2.49
CA GLN A 76 7.07 17.37 -2.42
C GLN A 76 5.70 17.91 -1.98
N PRO A 77 4.59 17.42 -2.56
CA PRO A 77 3.26 17.81 -2.11
C PRO A 77 3.01 17.27 -0.69
N GLU A 78 2.68 18.16 0.24
CA GLU A 78 2.40 17.82 1.65
C GLU A 78 1.27 16.76 1.77
N ASP A 79 0.27 16.79 0.87
CA ASP A 79 -0.79 15.77 0.81
C ASP A 79 -0.28 14.36 0.47
N MET A 80 0.81 14.26 -0.28
CA MET A 80 1.40 12.97 -0.66
C MET A 80 2.08 12.30 0.53
N ASP A 81 2.87 13.06 1.29
CA ASP A 81 3.52 12.59 2.52
C ASP A 81 2.49 12.30 3.60
N LEU A 82 1.41 13.09 3.68
CA LEU A 82 0.31 12.83 4.62
C LEU A 82 -0.42 11.51 4.30
N LEU A 83 -0.65 11.24 3.01
CA LEU A 83 -1.21 9.97 2.54
C LEU A 83 -0.26 8.81 2.84
N LEU A 84 1.01 8.95 2.48
CA LEU A 84 2.03 7.93 2.71
C LEU A 84 2.20 7.61 4.20
N GLY A 85 2.19 8.63 5.07
CA GLY A 85 2.24 8.43 6.52
C GLY A 85 1.02 7.68 7.05
N GLY A 86 -0.17 7.97 6.52
CA GLY A 86 -1.37 7.18 6.82
C GLY A 86 -1.27 5.72 6.37
N LEU A 87 -0.75 5.49 5.15
CA LEU A 87 -0.54 4.16 4.60
C LEU A 87 0.50 3.36 5.40
N TYR A 88 1.58 3.98 5.84
CA TYR A 88 2.57 3.34 6.71
C TYR A 88 1.95 2.83 8.01
N PHE A 89 1.15 3.66 8.67
CA PHE A 89 0.44 3.23 9.87
C PHE A 89 -0.52 2.07 9.59
N GLU A 90 -1.28 2.15 8.49
CA GLU A 90 -2.25 1.10 8.11
C GLU A 90 -1.63 -0.19 7.55
N TYR A 91 -0.32 -0.18 7.28
CA TYR A 91 0.49 -1.31 6.81
C TYR A 91 1.45 -1.81 7.91
N GLY A 92 1.21 -1.45 9.17
CA GLY A 92 2.00 -1.96 10.30
C GLY A 92 3.39 -1.32 10.48
N LEU A 93 3.63 -0.14 9.91
CA LEU A 93 4.88 0.63 10.03
C LEU A 93 4.70 1.92 10.85
N PRO A 94 4.39 1.84 12.16
CA PRO A 94 4.06 3.02 12.96
C PRO A 94 5.26 3.95 13.18
N GLU A 95 6.49 3.43 13.26
CA GLU A 95 7.71 4.25 13.38
C GLU A 95 7.96 5.10 12.13
N ASP A 96 7.87 4.50 10.93
CA ASP A 96 8.04 5.22 9.67
C ASP A 96 6.92 6.24 9.45
N SER A 97 5.69 5.88 9.85
CA SER A 97 4.55 6.80 9.88
C SER A 97 4.82 8.01 10.78
N GLU A 98 5.26 7.77 12.02
CA GLU A 98 5.55 8.82 13.01
C GLU A 98 6.65 9.75 12.51
N GLN A 99 7.75 9.20 12.00
CA GLN A 99 8.85 9.98 11.45
C GLN A 99 8.37 10.87 10.30
N LEU A 100 7.66 10.30 9.32
CA LEU A 100 7.19 11.03 8.14
C LEU A 100 6.18 12.13 8.52
N LEU A 101 5.20 11.81 9.35
CA LEU A 101 4.16 12.76 9.76
C LEU A 101 4.71 13.90 10.62
N THR A 102 5.74 13.65 11.43
CA THR A 102 6.36 14.70 12.25
C THR A 102 6.98 15.81 11.40
N HIS A 103 7.54 15.47 10.23
CA HIS A 103 8.07 16.46 9.29
C HIS A 103 6.99 17.38 8.69
N LEU A 104 5.72 16.97 8.67
CA LEU A 104 4.60 17.79 8.17
C LEU A 104 4.08 18.82 9.18
N LEU A 105 4.69 18.89 10.37
CA LEU A 105 4.30 19.86 11.41
C LEU A 105 5.12 21.16 11.36
N ASP A 106 5.95 21.36 10.32
CA ASP A 106 6.75 22.56 10.12
C ASP A 106 5.90 23.84 10.01
N ASP A 107 6.46 25.00 10.42
CA ASP A 107 5.74 26.28 10.48
C ASP A 107 5.08 26.70 9.15
N LYS A 108 5.66 26.27 8.02
CA LYS A 108 5.20 26.63 6.67
C LYS A 108 4.00 25.82 6.16
N THR A 109 3.68 24.70 6.81
CA THR A 109 2.60 23.81 6.39
C THR A 109 1.23 24.39 6.73
N ALA A 110 0.26 24.19 5.82
CA ALA A 110 -1.11 24.69 5.97
C ALA A 110 -1.78 24.13 7.24
N THR A 111 -2.61 24.93 7.90
CA THR A 111 -3.31 24.56 9.15
C THR A 111 -4.16 23.29 8.99
N GLU A 112 -4.86 23.15 7.85
CA GLU A 112 -5.66 21.97 7.55
C GLU A 112 -4.81 20.68 7.55
N ILE A 113 -3.63 20.73 6.94
CA ILE A 113 -2.70 19.60 6.86
C ILE A 113 -2.11 19.29 8.24
N LYS A 114 -1.77 20.32 9.04
CA LYS A 114 -1.34 20.13 10.44
C LYS A 114 -2.40 19.44 11.28
N ASN A 115 -3.66 19.85 11.17
CA ASN A 115 -4.78 19.24 11.88
C ASN A 115 -4.97 17.75 11.49
N ARG A 116 -4.90 17.43 10.19
CA ARG A 116 -4.94 16.03 9.71
C ARG A 116 -3.73 15.22 10.17
N THR A 117 -2.56 15.86 10.22
CA THR A 117 -1.30 15.25 10.68
C THR A 117 -1.34 14.94 12.17
N TRP A 118 -1.79 15.87 13.02
CA TRP A 118 -1.99 15.63 14.45
C TRP A 118 -2.99 14.50 14.70
N PHE A 119 -4.09 14.45 13.94
CA PHE A 119 -5.05 13.34 14.02
C PHE A 119 -4.40 11.98 13.69
N ASN A 120 -3.63 11.90 12.61
CA ASN A 120 -2.95 10.66 12.22
C ASN A 120 -1.85 10.26 13.23
N LEU A 121 -1.02 11.21 13.69
CA LEU A 121 -0.02 10.95 14.74
C LEU A 121 -0.68 10.49 16.04
N ALA A 122 -1.83 11.05 16.41
CA ALA A 122 -2.55 10.61 17.60
C ALA A 122 -3.02 9.15 17.49
N ARG A 123 -3.46 8.71 16.30
CA ARG A 123 -3.80 7.29 16.04
C ARG A 123 -2.58 6.39 16.21
N VAL A 124 -1.43 6.80 15.68
CA VAL A 124 -0.15 6.09 15.84
C VAL A 124 0.20 5.94 17.32
N GLN A 125 0.18 7.04 18.09
CA GLN A 125 0.48 7.01 19.52
C GLN A 125 -0.54 6.20 20.33
N TYR A 126 -1.82 6.24 19.94
CA TYR A 126 -2.88 5.46 20.59
C TYR A 126 -2.64 3.95 20.45
N GLU A 127 -2.29 3.46 19.25
CA GLU A 127 -1.99 2.04 19.04
C GLU A 127 -0.70 1.59 19.77
N LYS A 128 0.28 2.49 19.90
CA LYS A 128 1.49 2.28 20.71
C LYS A 128 1.23 2.31 22.22
N ASN A 129 -0.03 2.51 22.66
CA ASN A 129 -0.45 2.70 24.04
C ASN A 129 0.12 3.97 24.72
N ASN A 130 0.62 4.92 23.94
CA ASN A 130 1.13 6.22 24.42
C ASN A 130 -0.02 7.23 24.60
N TYR A 131 -0.98 6.91 25.47
CA TYR A 131 -2.25 7.64 25.57
C TYR A 131 -2.10 9.13 25.91
N GLN A 132 -1.13 9.50 26.75
CA GLN A 132 -0.88 10.91 27.11
C GLN A 132 -0.45 11.74 25.89
N GLN A 133 0.40 11.18 25.01
CA GLN A 133 0.83 11.87 23.80
C GLN A 133 -0.31 11.93 22.78
N ALA A 134 -1.08 10.85 22.63
CA ALA A 134 -2.26 10.82 21.77
C ALA A 134 -3.27 11.91 22.18
N GLU A 135 -3.54 12.06 23.48
CA GLU A 135 -4.42 13.12 24.01
C GLU A 135 -3.91 14.52 23.67
N ALA A 136 -2.61 14.78 23.91
CA ALA A 136 -1.99 16.07 23.63
C ALA A 136 -2.06 16.45 22.13
N LEU A 137 -1.97 15.45 21.24
CA LEU A 137 -2.12 15.64 19.80
C LEU A 137 -3.58 15.90 19.40
N LEU A 138 -4.54 15.14 19.93
CA LEU A 138 -5.97 15.30 19.61
C LEU A 138 -6.51 16.65 20.10
N THR A 139 -6.07 17.11 21.28
CA THR A 139 -6.49 18.38 21.87
C THR A 139 -5.88 19.61 21.19
N ARG A 140 -4.79 19.45 20.43
CA ARG A 140 -4.19 20.52 19.61
C ARG A 140 -4.99 20.85 18.36
N ILE A 141 -5.88 19.97 17.92
CA ILE A 141 -6.66 20.15 16.69
C ILE A 141 -7.68 21.28 16.93
N THR A 142 -7.47 22.42 16.27
CA THR A 142 -8.28 23.64 16.48
C THR A 142 -9.40 23.83 15.47
N GLU A 143 -9.24 23.31 14.25
CA GLU A 143 -10.28 23.36 13.21
C GLU A 143 -11.13 22.09 13.24
N THR A 144 -12.40 22.23 12.88
CA THR A 144 -13.31 21.08 12.77
C THR A 144 -12.86 20.19 11.62
N LEU A 145 -12.53 18.93 11.92
CA LEU A 145 -12.28 17.92 10.90
C LEU A 145 -13.56 17.58 10.14
N THR A 146 -13.46 16.70 9.13
CA THR A 146 -14.67 16.12 8.51
C THR A 146 -15.55 15.46 9.60
N PRO A 147 -16.89 15.45 9.46
CA PRO A 147 -17.78 14.93 10.50
C PRO A 147 -17.42 13.53 11.01
N GLN A 148 -16.93 12.67 10.10
CA GLN A 148 -16.48 11.31 10.41
C GLN A 148 -15.19 11.32 11.27
N ARG A 149 -14.18 12.11 10.90
CA ARG A 149 -12.92 12.22 11.64
C ARG A 149 -13.09 12.93 12.98
N GLU A 150 -13.98 13.92 13.03
CA GLU A 150 -14.31 14.60 14.29
C GLU A 150 -14.96 13.62 15.27
N ALA A 151 -15.92 12.80 14.82
CA ALA A 151 -16.49 11.73 15.63
C ALA A 151 -15.43 10.71 16.10
N GLN A 152 -14.48 10.35 15.23
CA GLN A 152 -13.35 9.48 15.60
C GLN A 152 -12.42 10.13 16.63
N LYS A 153 -12.11 11.42 16.50
CA LYS A 153 -11.28 12.18 17.46
C LYS A 153 -11.86 12.07 18.87
N HIS A 154 -13.16 12.35 19.00
CA HIS A 154 -13.87 12.24 20.28
C HIS A 154 -13.99 10.80 20.78
N TYR A 155 -14.12 9.81 19.89
CA TYR A 155 -14.05 8.39 20.27
C TYR A 155 -12.69 8.02 20.88
N PHE A 156 -11.58 8.42 20.26
CA PHE A 156 -10.24 8.17 20.80
C PHE A 156 -10.03 8.87 22.14
N LEU A 157 -10.42 10.15 22.26
CA LEU A 157 -10.39 10.88 23.53
C LEU A 157 -11.23 10.18 24.60
N THR A 158 -12.44 9.72 24.27
CA THR A 158 -13.29 8.96 25.19
C THR A 158 -12.57 7.72 25.72
N ASN A 159 -11.97 6.92 24.83
CA ASN A 159 -11.24 5.72 25.22
C ASN A 159 -10.00 6.04 26.06
N ILE A 160 -9.26 7.12 25.74
CA ILE A 160 -8.12 7.58 26.54
C ILE A 160 -8.57 7.95 27.96
N TYR A 161 -9.62 8.75 28.09
CA TYR A 161 -10.16 9.14 29.39
C TYR A 161 -10.69 7.92 30.18
N ILE A 162 -11.33 6.95 29.51
CA ILE A 162 -11.73 5.68 30.12
C ILE A 162 -10.51 4.92 30.68
N LYS A 163 -9.43 4.81 29.91
CA LYS A 163 -8.18 4.13 30.34
C LYS A 163 -7.54 4.81 31.54
N ASN A 164 -7.63 6.14 31.60
CA ASN A 164 -7.17 6.96 32.72
C ASN A 164 -8.17 7.03 33.89
N GLN A 165 -9.30 6.30 33.83
CA GLN A 165 -10.39 6.31 34.83
C GLN A 165 -11.07 7.69 35.01
N GLN A 166 -10.93 8.57 34.03
CA GLN A 166 -11.56 9.90 33.98
C GLN A 166 -12.97 9.80 33.37
N PHE A 167 -13.88 9.08 34.03
CA PHE A 167 -15.19 8.74 33.46
C PHE A 167 -16.10 9.94 33.20
N GLU A 168 -16.00 11.01 34.01
CA GLU A 168 -16.78 12.24 33.80
C GLU A 168 -16.36 12.95 32.50
N GLN A 169 -15.05 13.09 32.27
CA GLN A 169 -14.51 13.67 31.03
C GLN A 169 -14.83 12.78 29.82
N ALA A 170 -14.80 11.46 29.99
CA ALA A 170 -15.24 10.53 28.95
C ALA A 170 -16.71 10.77 28.59
N ALA A 171 -17.60 10.86 29.59
CA ALA A 171 -19.02 11.14 29.40
C ALA A 171 -19.29 12.47 28.67
N GLU A 172 -18.58 13.54 29.06
CA GLU A 172 -18.64 14.83 28.37
C GLU A 172 -18.19 14.71 26.91
N THR A 173 -17.11 13.97 26.66
CA THR A 173 -16.58 13.76 25.30
C THR A 173 -17.55 12.99 24.41
N VAL A 174 -18.24 11.96 24.94
CA VAL A 174 -19.27 11.23 24.18
C VAL A 174 -20.40 12.16 23.72
N SER A 175 -20.75 13.16 24.54
CA SER A 175 -21.82 14.12 24.19
C SER A 175 -21.47 15.04 23.00
N GLN A 176 -20.18 15.14 22.65
CA GLN A 176 -19.69 15.91 21.50
C GLN A 176 -19.76 15.11 20.20
N ILE A 177 -19.98 13.80 20.26
CA ILE A 177 -20.15 12.95 19.08
C ILE A 177 -21.59 13.02 18.60
N ASN A 178 -21.80 13.21 17.30
CA ASN A 178 -23.14 13.10 16.71
C ASN A 178 -23.81 11.76 17.13
N SER A 179 -25.00 11.84 17.71
CA SER A 179 -25.78 10.69 18.19
C SER A 179 -26.31 9.77 17.09
N GLU A 180 -26.17 10.12 15.82
CA GLU A 180 -26.46 9.22 14.70
C GLU A 180 -25.20 8.45 14.25
N SER A 181 -24.02 8.87 14.69
CA SER A 181 -22.75 8.22 14.34
C SER A 181 -22.56 6.91 15.10
N LEU A 182 -22.07 5.88 14.41
CA LEU A 182 -21.68 4.62 15.03
C LEU A 182 -20.55 4.80 16.07
N TRP A 183 -19.66 5.78 15.89
CA TRP A 183 -18.63 6.14 16.88
C TRP A 183 -19.20 6.54 18.23
N SER A 184 -20.39 7.17 18.24
CA SER A 184 -21.10 7.46 19.47
C SER A 184 -21.59 6.16 20.13
N ALA A 185 -22.11 5.21 19.35
CA ALA A 185 -22.56 3.91 19.88
C ALA A 185 -21.40 3.11 20.49
N TYR A 186 -20.26 3.07 19.81
CA TYR A 186 -19.04 2.47 20.36
C TYR A 186 -18.57 3.14 21.64
N SER A 187 -18.59 4.48 21.69
CA SER A 187 -18.20 5.24 22.88
C SER A 187 -19.12 4.96 24.08
N GLU A 188 -20.43 4.91 23.85
CA GLU A 188 -21.43 4.58 24.88
C GLU A 188 -21.25 3.16 25.42
N TYR A 189 -21.01 2.19 24.53
CA TYR A 189 -20.72 0.81 24.92
C TYR A 189 -19.44 0.72 25.76
N ASN A 190 -18.33 1.29 25.27
CA ASN A 190 -17.04 1.25 25.94
C ASN A 190 -17.10 1.90 27.32
N LEU A 191 -17.74 3.07 27.43
CA LEU A 191 -17.93 3.76 28.70
C LEU A 191 -18.79 2.95 29.66
N GLY A 192 -19.93 2.44 29.19
CA GLY A 192 -20.84 1.61 29.98
C GLY A 192 -20.20 0.34 30.52
N VAL A 193 -19.45 -0.39 29.67
CA VAL A 193 -18.71 -1.59 30.09
C VAL A 193 -17.61 -1.24 31.09
N SER A 194 -16.86 -0.16 30.86
CA SER A 194 -15.77 0.23 31.75
C SER A 194 -16.28 0.63 33.14
N LEU A 195 -17.36 1.42 33.21
CA LEU A 195 -18.06 1.75 34.45
C LEU A 195 -18.57 0.49 35.18
N ASN A 196 -19.04 -0.52 34.44
CA ASN A 196 -19.47 -1.78 35.01
C ASN A 196 -18.29 -2.56 35.63
N THR A 197 -17.13 -2.55 34.97
CA THR A 197 -15.91 -3.20 35.49
C THR A 197 -15.36 -2.51 36.75
N THR A 198 -15.55 -1.19 36.88
CA THR A 198 -15.17 -0.42 38.09
C THR A 198 -16.27 -0.39 39.16
N GLN A 199 -17.29 -1.25 39.03
CA GLN A 199 -18.40 -1.39 39.98
C GLN A 199 -19.32 -0.16 40.09
N GLN A 200 -19.23 0.81 39.17
CA GLN A 200 -20.14 1.96 39.06
C GLN A 200 -21.43 1.57 38.32
N ASN A 201 -22.11 0.56 38.85
CA ASN A 201 -23.15 -0.18 38.13
C ASN A 201 -24.35 0.66 37.68
N GLN A 202 -24.75 1.68 38.45
CA GLN A 202 -25.88 2.54 38.09
C GLN A 202 -25.57 3.41 36.86
N GLN A 203 -24.40 4.03 36.82
CA GLN A 203 -23.97 4.83 35.66
C GLN A 203 -23.74 3.93 34.45
N ALA A 204 -23.12 2.77 34.65
CA ALA A 204 -22.97 1.76 33.61
C ALA A 204 -24.31 1.37 32.99
N GLN A 205 -25.32 1.12 33.84
CA GLN A 205 -26.67 0.78 33.39
C GLN A 205 -27.28 1.91 32.55
N GLN A 206 -27.13 3.17 32.96
CA GLN A 206 -27.67 4.31 32.21
C GLN A 206 -27.10 4.38 30.79
N TRP A 207 -25.78 4.27 30.63
CA TRP A 207 -25.12 4.29 29.32
C TRP A 207 -25.50 3.11 28.43
N LEU A 208 -25.52 1.90 28.98
CA LEU A 208 -25.91 0.70 28.22
C LEU A 208 -27.41 0.74 27.86
N LEU A 209 -28.27 1.27 28.73
CA LEU A 209 -29.69 1.48 28.44
C LEU A 209 -29.91 2.51 27.32
N LYS A 210 -29.14 3.59 27.33
CA LYS A 210 -29.14 4.59 26.26
C LYS A 210 -28.82 3.94 24.92
N LEU A 211 -27.77 3.13 24.85
CA LEU A 211 -27.36 2.41 23.65
C LEU A 211 -28.44 1.45 23.12
N ILE A 212 -29.06 0.63 23.98
CA ILE A 212 -30.10 -0.33 23.53
C ILE A 212 -31.41 0.36 23.11
N SER A 213 -31.60 1.63 23.47
CA SER A 213 -32.78 2.41 23.10
C SER A 213 -32.68 3.07 21.71
N ARG A 214 -31.49 3.06 21.10
CA ARG A 214 -31.27 3.61 19.76
C ARG A 214 -32.02 2.78 18.72
N GLN A 215 -32.52 3.44 17.68
CA GLN A 215 -33.09 2.75 16.53
C GLN A 215 -31.97 2.01 15.78
N ALA A 216 -32.07 0.69 15.66
CA ALA A 216 -31.09 -0.11 14.93
C ALA A 216 -31.25 0.15 13.42
N VAL A 217 -30.26 0.81 12.82
CA VAL A 217 -30.24 1.17 11.38
C VAL A 217 -29.47 0.14 10.55
N ASP A 218 -28.54 -0.58 11.18
CA ASP A 218 -27.69 -1.60 10.56
C ASP A 218 -27.47 -2.81 11.52
N ASP A 219 -26.80 -3.84 10.99
CA ASP A 219 -26.49 -5.06 11.74
C ASP A 219 -25.37 -4.86 12.78
N GLU A 220 -24.50 -3.89 12.56
CA GLU A 220 -23.37 -3.57 13.44
C GLU A 220 -23.87 -2.98 14.77
N LEU A 221 -24.73 -1.97 14.71
CA LEU A 221 -25.41 -1.41 15.88
C LEU A 221 -26.29 -2.47 16.56
N ARG A 222 -26.98 -3.34 15.81
CA ARG A 222 -27.79 -4.42 16.42
C ARG A 222 -26.92 -5.39 17.23
N SER A 223 -25.74 -5.74 16.71
CA SER A 223 -24.77 -6.60 17.40
C SER A 223 -24.20 -5.94 18.66
N LEU A 224 -23.95 -4.63 18.60
CA LEU A 224 -23.50 -3.85 19.74
C LEU A 224 -24.58 -3.75 20.84
N GLN A 225 -25.86 -3.60 20.45
CA GLN A 225 -26.99 -3.63 21.38
C GLN A 225 -27.15 -4.99 22.07
N ASP A 226 -27.00 -6.10 21.33
CA ASP A 226 -27.04 -7.44 21.93
C ASP A 226 -25.88 -7.65 22.92
N SER A 227 -24.70 -7.11 22.62
CA SER A 227 -23.56 -7.09 23.54
C SER A 227 -23.88 -6.31 24.81
N ALA A 228 -24.48 -5.12 24.69
CA ALA A 228 -24.92 -4.31 25.83
C ALA A 228 -25.98 -5.02 26.67
N ARG A 229 -26.97 -5.67 26.03
CA ARG A 229 -28.00 -6.48 26.71
C ARG A 229 -27.40 -7.64 27.48
N LEU A 230 -26.39 -8.32 26.93
CA LEU A 230 -25.68 -9.39 27.62
C LEU A 230 -24.96 -8.88 28.87
N VAL A 231 -24.25 -7.76 28.76
CA VAL A 231 -23.57 -7.13 29.90
C VAL A 231 -24.57 -6.77 31.00
N LEU A 232 -25.66 -6.07 30.65
CA LEU A 232 -26.73 -5.73 31.58
C LEU A 232 -27.33 -6.98 32.24
N GLY A 233 -27.67 -7.99 31.44
CA GLY A 233 -28.27 -9.24 31.90
C GLY A 233 -27.38 -10.01 32.89
N LEU A 234 -26.08 -10.13 32.59
CA LEU A 234 -25.11 -10.79 33.46
C LEU A 234 -24.81 -9.98 34.72
N THR A 235 -24.75 -8.65 34.63
CA THR A 235 -24.60 -7.78 35.80
C THR A 235 -25.81 -7.88 36.74
N SER A 236 -27.02 -7.80 36.22
CA SER A 236 -28.25 -7.97 37.01
C SER A 236 -28.32 -9.37 37.64
N LEU A 237 -27.87 -10.41 36.94
CA LEU A 237 -27.77 -11.77 37.50
C LEU A 237 -26.83 -11.81 38.72
N ARG A 238 -25.65 -11.17 38.64
CA ARG A 238 -24.70 -11.07 39.76
C ARG A 238 -25.27 -10.28 40.94
N GLN A 239 -26.01 -9.20 40.67
CA GLN A 239 -26.65 -8.36 41.69
C GLN A 239 -27.93 -8.96 42.27
N LYS A 240 -28.30 -10.19 41.89
CA LYS A 240 -29.55 -10.87 42.29
C LYS A 240 -30.82 -10.14 41.84
N GLN A 241 -30.72 -9.24 40.86
CA GLN A 241 -31.86 -8.60 40.17
C GLN A 241 -32.37 -9.53 39.06
N LEU A 242 -32.99 -10.64 39.46
CA LEU A 242 -33.27 -11.75 38.55
C LEU A 242 -34.30 -11.39 37.46
N GLN A 243 -35.29 -10.55 37.76
CA GLN A 243 -36.28 -10.11 36.78
C GLN A 243 -35.68 -9.20 35.70
N ASP A 244 -34.82 -8.27 36.09
CA ASP A 244 -34.10 -7.40 35.14
C ASP A 244 -33.13 -8.22 34.28
N SER A 245 -32.45 -9.19 34.88
CA SER A 245 -31.60 -10.13 34.15
C SER A 245 -32.37 -10.84 33.04
N LEU A 246 -33.54 -11.43 33.36
CA LEU A 246 -34.41 -12.08 32.39
C LEU A 246 -34.89 -11.13 31.29
N LYS A 247 -35.26 -9.89 31.65
CA LYS A 247 -35.68 -8.87 30.70
C LYS A 247 -34.60 -8.53 29.69
N TYR A 248 -33.37 -8.30 30.15
CA TYR A 248 -32.26 -7.93 29.27
C TYR A 248 -31.79 -9.10 28.40
N LEU A 249 -31.62 -10.29 28.99
CA LEU A 249 -31.18 -11.48 28.27
C LEU A 249 -32.22 -11.92 27.22
N GLY A 250 -33.51 -11.83 27.53
CA GLY A 250 -34.60 -12.13 26.60
C GLY A 250 -34.72 -11.15 25.42
N GLY A 251 -34.06 -9.99 25.49
CA GLY A 251 -34.00 -9.03 24.40
C GLY A 251 -32.88 -9.28 23.38
N ILE A 252 -32.03 -10.30 23.60
CA ILE A 252 -30.96 -10.66 22.66
C ILE A 252 -31.56 -11.45 21.50
N HIS A 253 -31.23 -11.07 20.26
CA HIS A 253 -31.77 -11.70 19.07
C HIS A 253 -31.38 -13.19 19.00
N THR A 254 -32.25 -14.02 18.43
CA THR A 254 -32.02 -15.48 18.29
C THR A 254 -30.93 -15.83 17.29
N SER A 255 -30.64 -14.94 16.34
CA SER A 255 -29.55 -15.05 15.37
C SER A 255 -28.22 -14.50 15.90
N SER A 256 -28.19 -13.93 17.10
CA SER A 256 -26.99 -13.34 17.69
C SER A 256 -25.94 -14.42 18.02
N PRO A 257 -24.64 -14.15 17.81
CA PRO A 257 -23.59 -15.06 18.31
C PRO A 257 -23.58 -15.17 19.84
N LEU A 258 -24.27 -14.26 20.53
CA LEU A 258 -24.37 -14.21 21.99
C LEU A 258 -25.55 -15.02 22.55
N THR A 259 -26.44 -15.54 21.70
CA THR A 259 -27.67 -16.21 22.12
C THR A 259 -27.39 -17.39 23.05
N ASN A 260 -26.37 -18.21 22.78
CA ASN A 260 -26.11 -19.38 23.61
C ASN A 260 -25.68 -19.00 25.04
N LYS A 261 -24.82 -17.97 25.17
CA LYS A 261 -24.46 -17.41 26.48
C LYS A 261 -25.68 -16.81 27.19
N ALA A 262 -26.55 -16.13 26.45
CA ALA A 262 -27.78 -15.56 26.98
C ALA A 262 -28.76 -16.63 27.50
N LEU A 263 -28.97 -17.71 26.76
CA LEU A 263 -29.82 -18.83 27.16
C LEU A 263 -29.29 -19.50 28.43
N LEU A 264 -27.98 -19.73 28.52
CA LEU A 264 -27.35 -20.32 29.70
C LEU A 264 -27.60 -19.44 30.93
N ALA A 265 -27.31 -18.13 30.80
CA ALA A 265 -27.54 -17.16 31.86
C ALA A 265 -29.02 -17.01 32.24
N THR A 266 -29.93 -17.13 31.27
CA THR A 266 -31.38 -17.10 31.48
C THR A 266 -31.83 -18.31 32.31
N GLY A 267 -31.30 -19.51 32.01
CA GLY A 267 -31.53 -20.69 32.84
C GLY A 267 -31.01 -20.52 34.27
N TRP A 268 -29.82 -19.93 34.44
CA TRP A 268 -29.31 -19.60 35.78
C TRP A 268 -30.20 -18.60 36.54
N ALA A 269 -30.75 -17.59 35.85
CA ALA A 269 -31.68 -16.64 36.45
C ALA A 269 -32.97 -17.32 36.94
N TRP A 270 -33.57 -18.19 36.12
CA TRP A 270 -34.74 -18.98 36.52
C TRP A 270 -34.45 -19.96 37.66
N SER A 271 -33.29 -20.63 37.62
CA SER A 271 -32.88 -21.53 38.69
C SER A 271 -32.67 -20.79 40.02
N ARG A 272 -32.16 -19.55 39.99
CA ARG A 272 -32.05 -18.70 41.20
C ARG A 272 -33.39 -18.19 41.71
N LEU A 273 -34.41 -18.11 40.84
CA LEU A 273 -35.81 -17.88 41.22
C LEU A 273 -36.51 -19.14 41.74
N LEU A 274 -35.76 -20.23 42.00
CA LEU A 274 -36.28 -21.54 42.42
C LEU A 274 -37.24 -22.18 41.41
N ASN A 275 -37.25 -21.69 40.16
CA ASN A 275 -38.02 -22.29 39.07
C ASN A 275 -37.10 -23.14 38.20
N HIS A 276 -36.67 -24.28 38.76
CA HIS A 276 -35.78 -25.21 38.08
C HIS A 276 -36.39 -25.82 36.81
N GLN A 277 -37.72 -25.98 36.77
CA GLN A 277 -38.42 -26.47 35.58
C GLN A 277 -38.24 -25.52 34.38
N LYS A 278 -38.45 -24.21 34.59
CA LYS A 278 -38.17 -23.23 33.53
C LYS A 278 -36.70 -23.16 33.15
N ALA A 279 -35.79 -23.32 34.12
CA ALA A 279 -34.36 -23.34 33.84
C ALA A 279 -33.99 -24.49 32.88
N LEU A 280 -34.59 -25.67 33.10
CA LEU A 280 -34.44 -26.82 32.21
C LEU A 280 -34.88 -26.52 30.78
N ASP A 281 -35.98 -25.79 30.56
CA ASP A 281 -36.45 -25.44 29.21
C ASP A 281 -35.36 -24.71 28.39
N TYR A 282 -34.66 -23.75 29.01
CA TYR A 282 -33.58 -23.00 28.34
C TYR A 282 -32.32 -23.82 28.14
N TRP A 283 -31.96 -24.68 29.10
CA TRP A 283 -30.77 -25.52 28.98
C TRP A 283 -30.96 -26.68 28.00
N PHE A 284 -32.15 -27.27 27.93
CA PHE A 284 -32.48 -28.23 26.88
C PHE A 284 -32.49 -27.57 25.51
N ALA A 285 -33.05 -26.36 25.37
CA ALA A 285 -32.97 -25.61 24.12
C ALA A 285 -31.53 -25.32 23.66
N LEU A 286 -30.55 -25.24 24.59
CA LEU A 286 -29.13 -25.16 24.25
C LEU A 286 -28.59 -26.50 23.75
N VAL A 287 -28.79 -27.55 24.55
CA VAL A 287 -28.29 -28.90 24.27
C VAL A 287 -28.88 -29.47 22.97
N ASP A 288 -30.13 -29.16 22.65
CA ASP A 288 -30.80 -29.60 21.42
C ASP A 288 -30.18 -29.03 20.15
N LYS A 289 -29.46 -27.90 20.23
CA LYS A 289 -28.71 -27.35 19.09
C LYS A 289 -27.51 -28.21 18.69
N LYS A 290 -27.07 -29.13 19.57
CA LYS A 290 -25.91 -30.02 19.37
C LYS A 290 -24.62 -29.28 19.03
N GLN A 291 -24.49 -28.03 19.48
CA GLN A 291 -23.27 -27.24 19.38
C GLN A 291 -22.45 -27.45 20.65
N LEU A 292 -21.16 -27.78 20.53
CA LEU A 292 -20.28 -28.01 21.68
C LEU A 292 -19.52 -26.73 22.05
N ASP A 293 -20.24 -25.61 22.17
CA ASP A 293 -19.68 -24.38 22.71
C ASP A 293 -19.64 -24.42 24.24
N GLY A 294 -18.88 -23.50 24.85
CA GLY A 294 -18.73 -23.48 26.32
C GLY A 294 -20.05 -23.35 27.07
N ALA A 295 -21.01 -22.59 26.52
CA ALA A 295 -22.32 -22.40 27.13
C ALA A 295 -23.15 -23.70 27.15
N THR A 296 -23.09 -24.48 26.06
CA THR A 296 -23.80 -25.76 25.97
C THR A 296 -23.14 -26.82 26.85
N LEU A 297 -21.81 -26.84 26.95
CA LEU A 297 -21.09 -27.74 27.85
C LEU A 297 -21.47 -27.48 29.31
N GLU A 298 -21.55 -26.22 29.73
CA GLU A 298 -22.05 -25.86 31.06
C GLU A 298 -23.52 -26.23 31.27
N ALA A 299 -24.36 -26.11 30.24
CA ALA A 299 -25.77 -26.47 30.30
C ALA A 299 -25.99 -27.96 30.62
N TYR A 300 -25.17 -28.88 30.09
CA TYR A 300 -25.25 -30.30 30.44
C TYR A 300 -25.08 -30.55 31.94
N LEU A 301 -24.11 -29.89 32.57
CA LEU A 301 -23.92 -29.97 34.02
C LEU A 301 -25.08 -29.32 34.78
N ALA A 302 -25.57 -28.18 34.28
CA ALA A 302 -26.66 -27.44 34.89
C ALA A 302 -27.99 -28.23 34.88
N ILE A 303 -28.28 -28.98 33.81
CA ILE A 303 -29.45 -29.86 33.69
C ILE A 303 -29.43 -30.92 34.79
N ALA A 304 -28.32 -31.63 34.95
CA ALA A 304 -28.17 -32.66 35.98
C ALA A 304 -28.39 -32.07 37.39
N HIS A 305 -27.77 -30.92 37.65
CA HIS A 305 -27.94 -30.20 38.91
C HIS A 305 -29.38 -29.69 39.14
N ALA A 306 -30.11 -29.27 38.10
CA ALA A 306 -31.51 -28.89 38.26
C ALA A 306 -32.40 -30.07 38.64
N TYR A 307 -32.21 -31.26 38.05
CA TYR A 307 -32.95 -32.44 38.46
C TYR A 307 -32.66 -32.84 39.90
N GLU A 308 -31.41 -32.67 40.35
CA GLU A 308 -31.06 -32.85 41.76
C GLU A 308 -31.85 -31.87 42.66
N LYS A 309 -31.94 -30.59 42.29
CA LYS A 309 -32.75 -29.60 43.02
C LYS A 309 -34.25 -29.87 42.98
N LEU A 310 -34.73 -30.61 41.99
CA LEU A 310 -36.10 -31.10 41.90
C LEU A 310 -36.32 -32.41 42.68
N ASN A 311 -35.31 -32.91 43.40
CA ASN A 311 -35.30 -34.19 44.11
C ASN A 311 -35.55 -35.41 43.20
N ASN A 312 -35.25 -35.29 41.90
CA ASN A 312 -35.34 -36.40 40.95
C ASN A 312 -33.95 -37.01 40.76
N ASN A 313 -33.54 -37.82 41.73
CA ASN A 313 -32.19 -38.38 41.79
C ASN A 313 -31.89 -39.32 40.61
N ASP A 314 -32.88 -40.08 40.14
CA ASP A 314 -32.70 -41.02 39.02
C ASP A 314 -32.34 -40.27 37.73
N LEU A 315 -33.08 -39.18 37.41
CA LEU A 315 -32.76 -38.35 36.25
C LEU A 315 -31.45 -37.58 36.45
N ALA A 316 -31.20 -37.06 37.66
CA ALA A 316 -29.95 -36.36 37.95
C ALA A 316 -28.72 -37.25 37.70
N ILE A 317 -28.73 -38.50 38.17
CA ILE A 317 -27.67 -39.50 37.91
C ILE A 317 -27.49 -39.70 36.40
N GLN A 318 -28.58 -39.96 35.66
CA GLN A 318 -28.52 -40.18 34.22
C GLN A 318 -27.91 -38.99 33.46
N TYR A 319 -28.32 -37.76 33.80
CA TYR A 319 -27.79 -36.57 33.15
C TYR A 319 -26.35 -36.24 33.57
N TYR A 320 -25.93 -36.57 34.80
CA TYR A 320 -24.53 -36.47 35.19
C TYR A 320 -23.64 -37.46 34.41
N GLU A 321 -24.07 -38.72 34.26
CA GLU A 321 -23.37 -39.71 33.44
C GLU A 321 -23.27 -39.26 31.97
N GLN A 322 -24.37 -38.75 31.41
CA GLN A 322 -24.39 -38.19 30.07
C GLN A 322 -23.41 -37.01 29.91
N ALA A 323 -23.41 -36.06 30.86
CA ALA A 323 -22.49 -34.92 30.85
C ALA A 323 -21.02 -35.40 30.86
N LEU A 324 -20.68 -36.38 31.70
CA LEU A 324 -19.33 -36.96 31.77
C LEU A 324 -18.88 -37.62 30.47
N GLN A 325 -19.77 -38.33 29.79
CA GLN A 325 -19.49 -38.92 28.48
C GLN A 325 -19.23 -37.83 27.42
N ILE A 326 -20.04 -36.79 27.41
CA ILE A 326 -19.92 -35.66 26.47
C ILE A 326 -18.63 -34.89 26.72
N PHE A 327 -18.30 -34.59 27.98
CA PHE A 327 -17.06 -33.90 28.34
C PHE A 327 -15.83 -34.72 27.94
N SER A 328 -15.84 -36.04 28.18
CA SER A 328 -14.73 -36.90 27.79
C SER A 328 -14.55 -36.97 26.27
N THR A 329 -15.66 -37.04 25.53
CA THR A 329 -15.64 -37.02 24.06
C THR A 329 -15.13 -35.69 23.52
N SER A 330 -15.60 -34.58 24.11
CA SER A 330 -15.19 -33.23 23.71
C SER A 330 -13.72 -32.97 24.02
N LEU A 331 -13.17 -33.48 25.14
CA LEU A 331 -11.73 -33.39 25.43
C LEU A 331 -10.90 -34.12 24.36
N ASN A 332 -11.27 -35.36 24.02
CA ASN A 332 -10.58 -36.13 22.98
C ASN A 332 -10.66 -35.45 21.59
N ASN A 333 -11.79 -34.80 21.28
CA ASN A 333 -11.91 -34.02 20.05
C ASN A 333 -11.05 -32.75 20.06
N MET A 334 -10.86 -32.13 21.22
CA MET A 334 -9.95 -30.99 21.38
C MET A 334 -8.49 -31.40 21.25
N ASP A 335 -8.09 -32.58 21.74
CA ASP A 335 -6.73 -33.11 21.52
C ASP A 335 -6.45 -33.30 20.02
N LYS A 336 -7.38 -33.93 19.29
CA LYS A 336 -7.28 -34.05 17.81
C LYS A 336 -7.24 -32.70 17.10
N ALA A 337 -7.97 -31.70 17.62
CA ALA A 337 -7.97 -30.35 17.08
C ALA A 337 -6.60 -29.69 17.24
N ILE A 338 -5.93 -29.90 18.38
CA ILE A 338 -4.57 -29.43 18.63
C ILE A 338 -3.57 -30.13 17.69
N ASP A 339 -3.66 -31.45 17.56
CA ASP A 339 -2.79 -32.23 16.67
C ASP A 339 -2.89 -31.72 15.21
N SER A 340 -4.11 -31.52 14.72
CA SER A 340 -4.38 -30.98 13.38
C SER A 340 -3.85 -29.55 13.17
N ILE A 341 -3.95 -28.68 14.19
CA ILE A 341 -3.36 -27.33 14.12
C ILE A 341 -1.83 -27.43 14.06
N ASN A 342 -1.22 -28.31 14.86
CA ASN A 342 0.22 -28.53 14.85
C ASN A 342 0.72 -29.08 13.51
N GLU A 343 -0.12 -29.82 12.78
CA GLU A 343 0.13 -30.30 11.41
C GLU A 343 -0.14 -29.24 10.32
N MET A 344 -0.35 -27.97 10.70
CA MET A 344 -0.60 -26.83 9.80
C MET A 344 -1.91 -26.91 9.01
N GLU A 345 -2.85 -27.79 9.37
CA GLU A 345 -4.12 -27.95 8.62
C GLU A 345 -5.00 -26.69 8.67
N LEU A 346 -4.94 -25.93 9.77
CA LEU A 346 -5.66 -24.65 9.89
C LEU A 346 -5.14 -23.62 8.88
N ILE A 347 -3.82 -23.41 8.82
CA ILE A 347 -3.18 -22.50 7.86
C ILE A 347 -3.50 -22.93 6.42
N ASN A 348 -3.35 -24.23 6.13
CA ASN A 348 -3.69 -24.79 4.81
C ASN A 348 -5.15 -24.53 4.44
N THR A 349 -6.07 -24.62 5.40
CA THR A 349 -7.49 -24.31 5.16
C THR A 349 -7.71 -22.82 4.89
N LEU A 350 -7.00 -21.92 5.56
CA LEU A 350 -7.07 -20.47 5.28
C LEU A 350 -6.69 -20.15 3.83
N TYR A 351 -5.71 -20.85 3.27
CA TYR A 351 -5.36 -20.77 1.85
C TYR A 351 -6.41 -21.38 0.93
N GLN A 352 -6.86 -22.62 1.22
CA GLN A 352 -7.84 -23.32 0.39
C GLN A 352 -9.16 -22.56 0.28
N ASP A 353 -9.60 -22.00 1.41
CA ASP A 353 -10.78 -21.16 1.46
C ASP A 353 -10.53 -19.76 0.92
N LYS A 354 -9.31 -19.39 0.51
CA LYS A 354 -8.97 -18.05 0.00
C LYS A 354 -9.23 -16.91 0.99
N ILE A 355 -9.21 -17.23 2.29
CA ILE A 355 -9.23 -16.22 3.34
C ILE A 355 -7.93 -15.42 3.30
N ILE A 356 -6.83 -16.13 3.03
CA ILE A 356 -5.49 -15.59 2.82
C ILE A 356 -5.04 -15.99 1.42
N GLN A 357 -4.37 -15.07 0.72
CA GLN A 357 -3.99 -15.27 -0.66
C GLN A 357 -2.59 -14.70 -0.91
N PRO A 358 -1.67 -15.46 -1.51
CA PRO A 358 -0.31 -15.02 -1.79
C PRO A 358 -0.24 -14.17 -3.06
N THR A 359 -1.15 -13.22 -3.21
CA THR A 359 -1.29 -12.42 -4.42
C THR A 359 -1.36 -10.93 -4.11
N LEU A 360 -0.79 -10.14 -5.01
CA LEU A 360 -0.76 -8.68 -4.97
C LEU A 360 -2.16 -8.00 -5.03
N GLU A 361 -3.26 -8.75 -5.16
CA GLU A 361 -4.60 -8.21 -5.43
C GLU A 361 -5.68 -8.65 -4.45
N SER A 362 -5.31 -9.27 -3.33
CA SER A 362 -6.25 -9.87 -2.41
C SER A 362 -6.31 -9.12 -1.09
N SER A 363 -7.51 -8.67 -0.72
CA SER A 363 -7.83 -8.35 0.67
C SER A 363 -8.25 -9.62 1.43
N LEU A 364 -8.19 -9.56 2.76
CA LEU A 364 -8.71 -10.64 3.60
C LEU A 364 -10.21 -10.85 3.34
N GLU A 365 -10.61 -12.08 3.03
CA GLU A 365 -12.03 -12.39 2.94
C GLU A 365 -12.64 -12.50 4.33
N ASN A 366 -13.72 -11.75 4.58
CA ASN A 366 -14.43 -11.79 5.86
C ASN A 366 -15.33 -13.04 5.95
N LYS A 367 -14.70 -14.20 6.15
CA LYS A 367 -15.37 -15.48 6.39
C LYS A 367 -14.52 -16.38 7.28
N LEU A 368 -15.19 -17.35 7.91
CA LEU A 368 -14.53 -18.35 8.74
C LEU A 368 -14.03 -19.52 7.89
N PRO A 369 -12.89 -20.14 8.23
CA PRO A 369 -12.41 -21.33 7.55
C PRO A 369 -13.37 -22.50 7.77
N GLN A 370 -13.56 -23.33 6.74
CA GLN A 370 -14.34 -24.56 6.77
C GLN A 370 -13.52 -25.71 7.33
N HIS A 371 -13.10 -25.56 8.58
CA HIS A 371 -12.29 -26.53 9.29
C HIS A 371 -13.03 -27.09 10.53
N PHE A 372 -12.74 -28.33 10.92
CA PHE A 372 -13.38 -28.91 12.10
C PHE A 372 -12.95 -28.24 13.41
N THR A 373 -11.83 -27.50 13.40
CA THR A 373 -11.36 -26.70 14.54
C THR A 373 -12.10 -25.36 14.67
N THR A 374 -12.74 -24.87 13.59
CA THR A 374 -13.40 -23.55 13.54
C THR A 374 -14.39 -23.30 14.68
N PRO A 375 -15.24 -24.27 15.08
CA PRO A 375 -16.14 -24.09 16.23
C PRO A 375 -15.41 -23.80 17.56
N TYR A 376 -14.18 -24.29 17.73
CA TYR A 376 -13.36 -24.01 18.91
C TYR A 376 -12.68 -22.65 18.85
N LEU A 377 -12.52 -22.08 17.66
CA LEU A 377 -11.72 -20.89 17.40
C LEU A 377 -12.55 -19.63 17.10
N HIS A 378 -13.87 -19.70 17.07
CA HIS A 378 -14.74 -18.56 16.72
C HIS A 378 -14.40 -17.23 17.42
N ASN A 379 -14.19 -17.25 18.74
CA ASN A 379 -13.83 -16.04 19.50
C ASN A 379 -12.40 -15.58 19.19
N MET A 380 -11.49 -16.52 18.86
CA MET A 380 -10.13 -16.18 18.46
C MET A 380 -10.16 -15.43 17.14
N PHE A 381 -10.92 -15.91 16.16
CA PHE A 381 -11.09 -15.21 14.88
C PHE A 381 -11.57 -13.77 15.06
N ALA A 382 -12.36 -13.46 16.09
CA ALA A 382 -12.81 -12.11 16.39
C ALA A 382 -11.85 -11.28 17.28
N SER A 383 -10.76 -11.87 17.78
CA SER A 383 -9.81 -11.19 18.68
C SER A 383 -8.90 -10.24 17.91
N LYS A 384 -8.47 -9.14 18.55
CA LYS A 384 -7.55 -8.17 17.94
C LYS A 384 -6.22 -8.82 17.62
N GLU A 385 -5.73 -9.65 18.54
CA GLU A 385 -4.44 -10.32 18.46
C GLU A 385 -4.36 -11.22 17.23
N PHE A 386 -5.40 -12.03 17.00
CA PHE A 386 -5.46 -12.91 15.84
C PHE A 386 -5.68 -12.15 14.53
N GLN A 387 -6.57 -11.14 14.52
CA GLN A 387 -6.79 -10.32 13.33
C GLN A 387 -5.51 -9.63 12.88
N GLN A 388 -4.71 -9.10 13.82
CA GLN A 388 -3.40 -8.55 13.51
C GLN A 388 -2.43 -9.62 13.01
N ALA A 389 -2.42 -10.81 13.62
CA ALA A 389 -1.53 -11.88 13.19
C ALA A 389 -1.84 -12.34 11.75
N ILE A 390 -3.11 -12.42 11.38
CA ILE A 390 -3.53 -12.78 10.02
C ILE A 390 -3.23 -11.66 9.02
N LEU A 391 -3.42 -10.40 9.41
CA LEU A 391 -3.07 -9.26 8.58
C LEU A 391 -1.56 -9.25 8.28
N ASN A 392 -0.71 -9.35 9.31
CA ASN A 392 0.73 -9.41 9.14
C ASN A 392 1.15 -10.58 8.23
N TYR A 393 0.47 -11.73 8.35
CA TYR A 393 0.74 -12.89 7.51
C TYR A 393 0.40 -12.63 6.04
N GLN A 394 -0.78 -12.05 5.76
CA GLN A 394 -1.18 -11.64 4.42
C GLN A 394 -0.19 -10.62 3.83
N GLU A 395 0.24 -9.63 4.61
CA GLU A 395 1.21 -8.62 4.19
C GLU A 395 2.59 -9.22 3.84
N LEU A 396 3.08 -10.17 4.65
CA LEU A 396 4.32 -10.91 4.37
C LEU A 396 4.23 -11.71 3.06
N LEU A 397 3.10 -12.36 2.80
CA LEU A 397 2.87 -13.08 1.55
C LEU A 397 2.82 -12.15 0.34
N GLU A 398 2.23 -10.96 0.49
CA GLU A 398 2.25 -9.91 -0.54
C GLU A 398 3.66 -9.43 -0.85
N ILE A 399 4.47 -9.17 0.19
CA ILE A 399 5.89 -8.78 0.06
C ILE A 399 6.66 -9.88 -0.68
N HIS A 400 6.53 -11.13 -0.24
CA HIS A 400 7.20 -12.27 -0.86
C HIS A 400 6.80 -12.44 -2.34
N SER A 401 5.50 -12.36 -2.65
CA SER A 401 5.01 -12.43 -4.04
C SER A 401 5.54 -11.28 -4.91
N SER A 402 5.70 -10.09 -4.34
CA SER A 402 6.26 -8.92 -5.01
C SER A 402 7.74 -9.11 -5.31
N LEU A 403 8.50 -9.67 -4.37
CA LEU A 403 9.92 -10.00 -4.55
C LEU A 403 10.13 -11.03 -5.67
N ILE A 404 9.31 -12.09 -5.70
CA ILE A 404 9.32 -13.08 -6.80
C ILE A 404 9.05 -12.40 -8.14
N LYS A 405 8.04 -11.52 -8.21
CA LYS A 405 7.71 -10.78 -9.43
C LYS A 405 8.87 -9.88 -9.87
N TRP A 406 9.50 -9.15 -8.95
CA TRP A 406 10.66 -8.31 -9.27
C TRP A 406 11.86 -9.14 -9.71
N LYS A 407 12.16 -10.26 -9.04
CA LYS A 407 13.19 -11.21 -9.44
C LYS A 407 12.96 -11.72 -10.86
N SER A 408 11.71 -12.05 -11.21
CA SER A 408 11.32 -12.50 -12.56
C SER A 408 11.52 -11.43 -13.65
N SER A 409 11.57 -10.15 -13.28
CA SER A 409 11.81 -9.03 -14.23
C SER A 409 13.29 -8.77 -14.51
N LEU A 410 14.20 -9.23 -13.64
CA LEU A 410 15.65 -9.00 -13.77
C LEU A 410 16.25 -9.55 -15.08
N PRO A 411 15.85 -10.73 -15.60
CA PRO A 411 16.34 -11.21 -16.89
C PRO A 411 16.06 -10.25 -18.04
N ALA A 412 14.89 -9.59 -18.05
CA ALA A 412 14.54 -8.61 -19.08
C ALA A 412 15.45 -7.38 -18.99
N PHE A 413 15.72 -6.85 -17.79
CA PHE A 413 16.66 -5.74 -17.61
C PHE A 413 18.09 -6.11 -18.00
N LYS A 414 18.53 -7.33 -17.66
CA LYS A 414 19.85 -7.85 -18.08
C LYS A 414 19.94 -7.93 -19.60
N LEU A 415 18.91 -8.47 -20.27
CA LEU A 415 18.86 -8.53 -21.74
C LEU A 415 18.92 -7.13 -22.37
N MET A 416 18.10 -6.19 -21.88
CA MET A 416 18.12 -4.80 -22.36
C MET A 416 19.49 -4.15 -22.20
N LEU A 417 20.19 -4.41 -21.10
CA LEU A 417 21.54 -3.91 -20.88
C LEU A 417 22.53 -4.55 -21.86
N THR A 418 22.51 -5.87 -22.02
CA THR A 418 23.37 -6.60 -22.97
C THR A 418 23.20 -6.08 -24.39
N GLU A 419 21.96 -5.89 -24.86
CA GLU A 419 21.70 -5.35 -26.20
C GLU A 419 22.22 -3.92 -26.37
N ARG A 420 22.13 -3.09 -25.32
CA ARG A 420 22.70 -1.73 -25.33
C ARG A 420 24.22 -1.74 -25.34
N GLU A 421 24.85 -2.63 -24.57
CA GLU A 421 26.30 -2.83 -24.58
C GLU A 421 26.77 -3.28 -25.97
N ASN A 422 26.13 -4.29 -26.56
CA ASN A 422 26.43 -4.77 -27.91
C ASN A 422 26.24 -3.69 -28.98
N SER A 423 25.14 -2.94 -28.92
CA SER A 423 24.88 -1.84 -29.85
C SER A 423 25.93 -0.74 -29.73
N PHE A 424 26.34 -0.41 -28.51
CA PHE A 424 27.40 0.57 -28.27
C PHE A 424 28.76 0.09 -28.79
N GLU A 425 29.11 -1.18 -28.51
CA GLU A 425 30.38 -1.77 -28.94
C GLU A 425 30.50 -1.83 -30.47
N SER A 426 29.42 -2.21 -31.16
CA SER A 426 29.37 -2.23 -32.63
C SER A 426 29.64 -0.87 -33.28
N LYS A 427 29.38 0.23 -32.56
CA LYS A 427 29.57 1.61 -33.04
C LYS A 427 30.89 2.22 -32.55
N ARG A 428 31.63 1.54 -31.68
CA ARG A 428 32.84 2.09 -31.03
C ARG A 428 33.87 2.56 -32.05
N GLU A 429 34.10 1.77 -33.09
CA GLU A 429 35.10 2.11 -34.11
C GLU A 429 34.68 3.30 -34.98
N LEU A 430 33.41 3.35 -35.39
CA LEU A 430 32.85 4.51 -36.10
C LEU A 430 32.93 5.78 -35.24
N LEU A 431 32.65 5.68 -33.95
CA LEU A 431 32.76 6.79 -33.02
C LEU A 431 34.20 7.31 -32.92
N LYS A 432 35.21 6.43 -32.87
CA LYS A 432 36.62 6.85 -32.89
C LYS A 432 36.97 7.61 -34.17
N GLN A 433 36.48 7.15 -35.33
CA GLN A 433 36.74 7.82 -36.60
C GLN A 433 36.09 9.22 -36.66
N ILE A 434 34.82 9.33 -36.27
CA ILE A 434 34.09 10.61 -36.29
C ILE A 434 34.64 11.61 -35.28
N THR A 435 35.18 11.11 -34.16
CA THR A 435 35.81 11.92 -33.11
C THR A 435 37.33 12.07 -33.30
N ASP A 436 37.86 11.72 -34.48
CA ASP A 436 39.25 11.98 -34.84
C ASP A 436 39.46 13.48 -35.15
N PHE A 437 39.77 14.24 -34.10
CA PHE A 437 40.06 15.67 -34.21
C PHE A 437 41.26 15.98 -35.11
N LYS A 438 42.13 15.00 -35.38
CA LYS A 438 43.31 15.20 -36.24
C LYS A 438 42.90 15.42 -37.70
N GLN A 439 41.89 14.70 -38.19
CA GLN A 439 41.35 14.91 -39.54
C GLN A 439 40.65 16.27 -39.66
N LEU A 440 39.89 16.67 -38.64
CA LEU A 440 39.25 17.99 -38.61
C LEU A 440 40.29 19.12 -38.57
N GLU A 441 41.39 18.94 -37.85
CA GLU A 441 42.50 19.90 -37.82
C GLU A 441 43.21 20.01 -39.17
N GLN A 442 43.42 18.88 -39.87
CA GLN A 442 43.97 18.89 -41.22
C GLN A 442 43.07 19.64 -42.22
N LEU A 443 41.75 19.42 -42.17
CA LEU A 443 40.80 20.14 -43.01
C LEU A 443 40.75 21.64 -42.67
N GLN A 444 40.90 22.01 -41.39
CA GLN A 444 41.03 23.40 -40.98
C GLN A 444 42.29 24.05 -41.57
N GLN A 445 43.44 23.36 -41.51
CA GLN A 445 44.69 23.84 -42.11
C GLN A 445 44.56 24.03 -43.63
N GLN A 446 43.93 23.09 -44.34
CA GLN A 446 43.67 23.21 -45.79
C GLN A 446 42.79 24.41 -46.10
N ARG A 447 41.72 24.61 -45.33
CA ARG A 447 40.84 25.78 -45.43
C ARG A 447 41.60 27.08 -45.18
N ASP A 448 42.48 27.12 -44.18
CA ASP A 448 43.26 28.32 -43.85
C ASP A 448 44.24 28.69 -44.96
N ALA A 449 44.86 27.68 -45.61
CA ALA A 449 45.68 27.90 -46.79
C ALA A 449 44.88 28.45 -47.98
N LEU A 450 43.68 27.90 -48.24
CA LEU A 450 42.77 28.43 -49.27
C LEU A 450 42.33 29.87 -48.97
N ALA A 451 42.08 30.20 -47.71
CA ALA A 451 41.72 31.56 -47.31
C ALA A 451 42.88 32.55 -47.54
N GLN A 452 44.12 32.13 -47.25
CA GLN A 452 45.32 32.92 -47.55
C GLN A 452 45.49 33.15 -49.05
N GLU A 453 45.26 32.12 -49.87
CA GLU A 453 45.36 32.25 -51.33
C GLU A 453 44.27 33.17 -51.90
N VAL A 454 43.04 33.05 -51.42
CA VAL A 454 41.95 33.98 -51.82
C VAL A 454 42.27 35.42 -51.41
N GLN A 455 42.91 35.61 -50.25
CA GLN A 455 43.37 36.94 -49.83
C GLN A 455 44.48 37.48 -50.74
N ARG A 456 45.44 36.65 -51.16
CA ARG A 456 46.47 37.00 -52.14
C ARG A 456 45.83 37.45 -53.46
N ILE A 457 44.92 36.65 -54.01
CA ILE A 457 44.20 36.92 -55.27
C ILE A 457 43.52 38.30 -55.23
N LYS A 458 42.90 38.65 -54.10
CA LYS A 458 42.29 39.98 -53.92
C LYS A 458 43.32 41.10 -53.86
N GLN A 459 44.43 40.92 -53.14
CA GLN A 459 45.44 41.95 -52.96
C GLN A 459 46.24 42.23 -54.24
N SER A 460 46.51 41.20 -55.05
CA SER A 460 47.22 41.32 -56.31
C SER A 460 46.31 41.56 -57.52
N GLU A 461 44.98 41.60 -57.32
CA GLU A 461 43.97 41.65 -58.39
C GLU A 461 44.22 40.61 -59.49
N ASP A 462 44.62 39.40 -59.08
CA ASP A 462 45.05 38.31 -59.95
C ASP A 462 43.82 37.58 -60.52
N PHE A 463 43.18 38.18 -61.52
CA PHE A 463 41.96 37.66 -62.13
C PHE A 463 42.18 36.35 -62.91
N PHE A 464 43.43 36.00 -63.25
CA PHE A 464 43.76 34.73 -63.89
C PHE A 464 43.63 33.55 -62.92
N ALA A 465 43.92 33.75 -61.62
CA ALA A 465 43.84 32.69 -60.61
C ALA A 465 42.43 32.14 -60.35
N LEU A 466 41.38 32.78 -60.89
CA LEU A 466 39.98 32.34 -60.80
C LEU A 466 39.39 31.94 -62.18
N ALA A 467 40.27 31.64 -63.15
CA ALA A 467 39.87 31.01 -64.40
C ALA A 467 39.24 29.63 -64.14
N ASN A 468 38.26 29.24 -64.96
CA ASN A 468 37.73 27.88 -64.94
C ASN A 468 38.65 26.94 -65.73
N GLU A 469 38.31 25.64 -65.78
CA GLU A 469 39.11 24.61 -66.45
C GLU A 469 39.34 24.95 -67.94
N ASP A 470 38.27 25.24 -68.69
CA ASP A 470 38.37 25.59 -70.12
C ASP A 470 39.20 26.88 -70.35
N GLU A 471 39.03 27.90 -69.51
CA GLU A 471 39.78 29.16 -69.61
C GLU A 471 41.24 29.00 -69.22
N THR A 472 41.54 28.08 -68.30
CA THR A 472 42.93 27.72 -67.95
C THR A 472 43.58 27.01 -69.13
N ASP A 473 42.88 26.07 -69.77
CA ASP A 473 43.33 25.42 -71.00
C ASP A 473 43.55 26.44 -72.12
N TYR A 474 42.66 27.43 -72.26
CA TYR A 474 42.85 28.52 -73.24
C TYR A 474 44.04 29.40 -72.90
N LEU A 475 44.31 29.68 -71.62
CA LEU A 475 45.50 30.43 -71.20
C LEU A 475 46.78 29.66 -71.53
N GLU A 476 46.83 28.36 -71.26
CA GLU A 476 47.96 27.48 -71.57
C GLU A 476 48.19 27.40 -73.09
N GLN A 477 47.13 27.17 -73.87
CA GLN A 477 47.21 27.16 -75.33
C GLN A 477 47.69 28.50 -75.89
N LEU A 478 47.23 29.62 -75.33
CA LEU A 478 47.69 30.94 -75.72
C LEU A 478 49.16 31.16 -75.36
N GLU A 479 49.64 30.64 -74.22
CA GLU A 479 51.05 30.69 -73.84
C GLU A 479 51.93 29.87 -74.82
N ASP A 480 51.50 28.67 -75.19
CA ASP A 480 52.18 27.84 -76.19
C ASP A 480 52.23 28.51 -77.56
N ILE A 481 51.10 29.11 -77.99
CA ILE A 481 51.02 29.89 -79.23
C ILE A 481 51.97 31.08 -79.18
N TYR A 482 52.05 31.80 -78.05
CA TYR A 482 52.99 32.90 -77.86
C TYR A 482 54.45 32.44 -77.97
N ASN A 483 54.78 31.32 -77.33
CA ASN A 483 56.12 30.72 -77.38
C ASN A 483 56.50 30.24 -78.80
N LEU A 484 55.54 29.76 -79.57
CA LEU A 484 55.74 29.36 -80.96
C LEU A 484 55.93 30.57 -81.88
N ILE A 485 55.06 31.58 -81.75
CA ILE A 485 55.15 32.85 -82.50
C ILE A 485 56.50 33.53 -82.21
N SER A 486 56.92 33.59 -80.95
CA SER A 486 58.16 34.27 -80.54
C SER A 486 59.44 33.60 -81.07
N LYS A 487 59.42 32.28 -81.30
CA LYS A 487 60.50 31.55 -81.98
C LYS A 487 60.50 31.82 -83.48
N LEU A 488 59.33 31.76 -84.13
CA LEU A 488 59.21 31.82 -85.58
C LEU A 488 59.30 33.25 -86.17
N GLN A 489 58.95 34.29 -85.41
CA GLN A 489 59.02 35.69 -85.83
C GLN A 489 60.43 36.15 -86.24
N SER A 490 61.47 35.42 -85.84
CA SER A 490 62.87 35.70 -86.20
C SER A 490 63.24 35.18 -87.60
N HIS A 491 62.41 34.32 -88.19
CA HIS A 491 62.66 33.63 -89.46
C HIS A 491 61.54 33.86 -90.51
N GLN A 492 60.34 34.28 -90.11
CA GLN A 492 59.19 34.57 -90.99
C GLN A 492 58.37 35.78 -90.49
N ASP A 493 57.67 36.47 -91.39
CA ASP A 493 56.70 37.51 -91.04
C ASP A 493 55.46 36.87 -90.40
N MET A 494 55.23 37.18 -89.13
CA MET A 494 54.15 36.64 -88.29
C MET A 494 53.16 37.73 -87.84
N SER A 495 53.07 38.84 -88.59
CA SER A 495 52.29 40.02 -88.19
C SER A 495 50.79 39.72 -87.96
N ASP A 496 50.20 38.84 -88.78
CA ASP A 496 48.77 38.47 -88.68
C ASP A 496 48.51 37.55 -87.48
N GLU A 497 49.39 36.58 -87.21
CA GLU A 497 49.33 35.67 -86.07
C GLU A 497 49.50 36.43 -84.74
N ILE A 498 50.41 37.41 -84.70
CA ILE A 498 50.61 38.29 -83.55
C ILE A 498 49.34 39.10 -83.26
N GLN A 499 48.65 39.60 -84.30
CA GLN A 499 47.39 40.33 -84.12
C GLN A 499 46.25 39.43 -83.63
N LYS A 500 46.12 38.22 -84.20
CA LYS A 500 45.13 37.23 -83.74
C LYS A 500 45.37 36.81 -82.29
N TYR A 501 46.62 36.53 -81.92
CA TYR A 501 47.02 36.26 -80.53
C TYR A 501 46.65 37.43 -79.61
N ARG A 502 47.00 38.67 -79.99
CA ARG A 502 46.67 39.87 -79.21
C ARG A 502 45.16 40.01 -79.00
N LEU A 503 44.35 39.79 -80.03
CA LEU A 503 42.90 39.87 -79.93
C LEU A 503 42.32 38.80 -79.00
N LEU A 504 42.71 37.54 -79.17
CA LEU A 504 42.20 36.41 -78.36
C LEU A 504 42.66 36.52 -76.90
N SER A 505 43.94 36.82 -76.68
CA SER A 505 44.50 37.07 -75.34
C SER A 505 43.84 38.27 -74.65
N GLY A 506 43.53 39.33 -75.41
CA GLY A 506 42.87 40.53 -74.91
C GLY A 506 41.41 40.29 -74.56
N LEU A 507 40.69 39.54 -75.38
CA LEU A 507 39.30 39.14 -75.14
C LEU A 507 39.20 38.27 -73.88
N LEU A 508 40.02 37.22 -73.78
CA LEU A 508 40.04 36.33 -72.62
C LEU A 508 40.40 37.09 -71.34
N ARG A 509 41.42 37.97 -71.39
CA ARG A 509 41.79 38.85 -70.27
C ARG A 509 40.65 39.80 -69.87
N TRP A 510 39.93 40.35 -70.84
CA TRP A 510 38.79 41.24 -70.59
C TRP A 510 37.61 40.49 -69.95
N GLU A 511 37.29 39.30 -70.43
CA GLU A 511 36.23 38.45 -69.86
C GLU A 511 36.57 38.04 -68.42
N LEU A 512 37.79 37.54 -68.18
CA LEU A 512 38.26 37.14 -66.85
C LEU A 512 38.23 38.32 -65.85
N ASN A 513 38.68 39.51 -66.26
CA ASN A 513 38.65 40.70 -65.41
C ASN A 513 37.22 41.21 -65.15
N THR A 514 36.33 41.11 -66.15
CA THR A 514 34.93 41.56 -66.02
C THR A 514 34.15 40.69 -65.04
N ASP A 515 34.36 39.38 -65.09
CA ASP A 515 33.71 38.42 -64.20
C ASP A 515 34.38 38.28 -62.82
N PHE A 516 35.60 38.81 -62.66
CA PHE A 516 36.42 38.63 -61.46
C PHE A 516 35.68 38.96 -60.14
N PRO A 517 34.99 40.11 -59.97
CA PRO A 517 34.28 40.41 -58.72
C PRO A 517 33.21 39.38 -58.37
N ARG A 518 32.50 38.86 -59.38
CA ARG A 518 31.46 37.84 -59.20
C ARG A 518 32.06 36.50 -58.79
N ARG A 519 33.14 36.08 -59.46
CA ARG A 519 33.83 34.81 -59.17
C ARG A 519 34.50 34.85 -57.79
N TYR A 520 35.14 35.96 -57.47
CA TYR A 520 35.73 36.19 -56.15
C TYR A 520 34.68 36.09 -55.04
N TRP A 521 33.52 36.75 -55.19
CA TRP A 521 32.42 36.64 -54.24
C TRP A 521 31.88 35.20 -54.11
N ARG A 522 31.85 34.43 -55.19
CA ARG A 522 31.44 33.01 -55.16
C ARG A 522 32.41 32.18 -54.32
N VAL A 523 33.72 32.35 -54.51
CA VAL A 523 34.74 31.65 -53.73
C VAL A 523 34.71 32.06 -52.25
N LEU A 524 34.56 33.35 -51.94
CA LEU A 524 34.36 33.82 -50.57
C LEU A 524 33.14 33.16 -49.91
N ARG A 525 32.03 33.05 -50.64
CA ARG A 525 30.83 32.38 -50.14
C ARG A 525 31.07 30.90 -49.87
N GLN A 526 31.82 30.22 -50.74
CA GLN A 526 32.20 28.82 -50.54
C GLN A 526 33.09 28.64 -49.31
N LEU A 527 34.07 29.53 -49.09
CA LEU A 527 34.88 29.54 -47.86
C LEU A 527 34.00 29.72 -46.61
N GLN A 528 33.06 30.66 -46.62
CA GLN A 528 32.12 30.85 -45.50
C GLN A 528 31.22 29.62 -45.24
N LEU A 529 30.83 28.89 -46.28
CA LEU A 529 30.08 27.64 -46.12
C LEU A 529 30.97 26.55 -45.53
N LEU A 530 32.24 26.47 -45.95
CA LEU A 530 33.22 25.55 -45.40
C LEU A 530 33.48 25.83 -43.91
N ASP A 531 33.56 27.10 -43.51
CA ASP A 531 33.70 27.52 -42.12
C ASP A 531 32.57 26.97 -41.24
N ARG A 532 31.33 27.20 -41.67
CA ARG A 532 30.14 26.72 -40.97
C ARG A 532 30.11 25.19 -40.92
N ALA A 533 30.53 24.52 -42.00
CA ALA A 533 30.59 23.07 -42.04
C ALA A 533 31.64 22.51 -41.06
N LEU A 534 32.83 23.10 -40.99
CA LEU A 534 33.90 22.72 -40.06
C LEU A 534 33.50 22.99 -38.60
N GLU A 535 32.90 24.13 -38.30
CA GLU A 535 32.40 24.45 -36.96
C GLU A 535 31.30 23.47 -36.52
N LYS A 536 30.35 23.15 -37.42
CA LYS A 536 29.32 22.14 -37.18
C LYS A 536 29.93 20.74 -36.97
N ALA A 537 30.94 20.37 -37.76
CA ALA A 537 31.61 19.08 -37.61
C ALA A 537 32.33 19.00 -36.25
N LYS A 538 33.06 20.05 -35.85
CA LYS A 538 33.78 20.10 -34.57
C LYS A 538 32.85 20.06 -33.36
N SER A 539 31.75 20.83 -33.39
CA SER A 539 30.73 20.80 -32.33
C SER A 539 30.01 19.45 -32.25
N SER A 540 29.69 18.84 -33.40
CA SER A 540 29.08 17.51 -33.44
C SER A 540 30.02 16.43 -32.90
N ALA A 541 31.30 16.44 -33.28
CA ALA A 541 32.31 15.51 -32.77
C ALA A 541 32.48 15.64 -31.25
N THR A 542 32.55 16.88 -30.74
CA THR A 542 32.65 17.14 -29.29
C THR A 542 31.42 16.64 -28.54
N SER A 543 30.23 16.94 -29.04
CA SER A 543 28.95 16.47 -28.46
C SER A 543 28.87 14.94 -28.44
N LEU A 544 29.27 14.28 -29.54
CA LEU A 544 29.32 12.82 -29.63
C LEU A 544 30.33 12.21 -28.65
N GLN A 545 31.52 12.80 -28.50
CA GLN A 545 32.52 12.35 -27.53
C GLN A 545 31.97 12.42 -26.11
N GLN A 546 31.37 13.55 -25.72
CA GLN A 546 30.75 13.73 -24.41
C GLN A 546 29.60 12.75 -24.17
N ALA A 547 28.69 12.63 -25.14
CA ALA A 547 27.56 11.70 -25.06
C ALA A 547 28.02 10.24 -24.95
N SER A 548 29.08 9.86 -25.66
CA SER A 548 29.65 8.50 -25.60
C SER A 548 30.24 8.19 -24.21
N ALA A 549 31.00 9.12 -23.62
CA ALA A 549 31.56 8.97 -22.28
C ALA A 549 30.46 8.88 -21.21
N ILE A 550 29.42 9.73 -21.30
CA ILE A 550 28.26 9.66 -20.40
C ILE A 550 27.53 8.33 -20.56
N ASN A 551 27.36 7.84 -21.78
CA ASN A 551 26.70 6.56 -22.03
C ASN A 551 27.48 5.38 -21.42
N GLU A 552 28.81 5.36 -21.57
CA GLU A 552 29.67 4.33 -20.98
C GLU A 552 29.54 4.29 -19.45
N LEU A 553 29.56 5.45 -18.79
CA LEU A 553 29.31 5.56 -17.35
C LEU A 553 27.92 5.05 -16.95
N LYS A 554 26.88 5.39 -17.73
CA LYS A 554 25.51 4.92 -17.47
C LYS A 554 25.36 3.41 -17.61
N LEU A 555 26.02 2.78 -18.59
CA LEU A 555 26.00 1.33 -18.76
C LEU A 555 26.63 0.62 -17.56
N ILE A 556 27.75 1.16 -17.05
CA ILE A 556 28.42 0.65 -15.84
C ILE A 556 27.49 0.81 -14.61
N ASP A 557 26.86 1.97 -14.43
CA ASP A 557 25.89 2.22 -13.35
C ASP A 557 24.73 1.22 -13.41
N PHE A 558 24.09 1.05 -14.58
CA PHE A 558 23.00 0.09 -14.74
C PHE A 558 23.44 -1.34 -14.41
N LYS A 559 24.63 -1.75 -14.83
CA LYS A 559 25.19 -3.07 -14.52
C LYS A 559 25.34 -3.29 -13.02
N GLN A 560 25.90 -2.30 -12.31
CA GLN A 560 26.08 -2.35 -10.86
C GLN A 560 24.73 -2.37 -10.14
N ARG A 561 23.79 -1.51 -10.54
CA ARG A 561 22.46 -1.44 -9.95
C ARG A 561 21.65 -2.71 -10.15
N ILE A 562 21.63 -3.28 -11.35
CA ILE A 562 20.95 -4.55 -11.62
C ILE A 562 21.55 -5.68 -10.77
N LYS A 563 22.88 -5.75 -10.65
CA LYS A 563 23.55 -6.76 -9.82
C LYS A 563 23.25 -6.56 -8.32
N GLY A 564 23.32 -5.32 -7.84
CA GLY A 564 23.02 -4.97 -6.46
C GLY A 564 21.58 -5.30 -6.09
N GLN A 565 20.62 -4.82 -6.89
CA GLN A 565 19.20 -5.11 -6.69
C GLN A 565 18.88 -6.61 -6.78
N ALA A 566 19.54 -7.37 -7.65
CA ALA A 566 19.37 -8.82 -7.70
C ALA A 566 19.77 -9.48 -6.38
N SER A 567 20.89 -9.06 -5.77
CA SER A 567 21.39 -9.61 -4.52
C SER A 567 20.51 -9.20 -3.33
N GLU A 568 20.03 -7.95 -3.33
CA GLU A 568 19.11 -7.44 -2.31
C GLU A 568 17.76 -8.15 -2.36
N ILE A 569 17.17 -8.35 -3.55
CA ILE A 569 15.92 -9.09 -3.72
C ILE A 569 16.06 -10.54 -3.24
N GLU A 570 17.16 -11.21 -3.57
CA GLU A 570 17.42 -12.59 -3.13
C GLU A 570 17.52 -12.68 -1.60
N ARG A 571 18.20 -11.72 -0.94
CA ARG A 571 18.25 -11.67 0.52
C ARG A 571 16.87 -11.43 1.13
N MET A 572 16.15 -10.43 0.64
CA MET A 572 14.81 -10.10 1.16
C MET A 572 13.81 -11.24 0.93
N GLU A 573 13.95 -12.03 -0.13
CA GLU A 573 13.10 -13.21 -0.40
C GLU A 573 13.32 -14.31 0.65
N ILE A 574 14.58 -14.53 1.06
CA ILE A 574 14.92 -15.46 2.14
C ILE A 574 14.37 -14.95 3.47
N ASP A 575 14.61 -13.68 3.80
CA ASP A 575 14.15 -13.07 5.04
C ASP A 575 12.61 -13.11 5.13
N ALA A 576 11.91 -12.78 4.03
CA ALA A 576 10.45 -12.84 3.97
C ALA A 576 9.94 -14.28 4.15
N SER A 577 10.62 -15.28 3.57
CA SER A 577 10.24 -16.69 3.74
C SER A 577 10.37 -17.14 5.20
N GLU A 578 11.46 -16.76 5.88
CA GLU A 578 11.64 -17.07 7.30
C GLU A 578 10.57 -16.39 8.18
N LEU A 579 10.24 -15.12 7.89
CA LEU A 579 9.20 -14.40 8.62
C LEU A 579 7.80 -14.99 8.38
N ILE A 580 7.51 -15.50 7.17
CA ILE A 580 6.28 -16.24 6.86
C ILE A 580 6.20 -17.47 7.77
N ASP A 581 7.26 -18.28 7.84
CA ASP A 581 7.29 -19.49 8.68
C ASP A 581 7.07 -19.16 10.17
N GLN A 582 7.70 -18.08 10.67
CA GLN A 582 7.52 -17.61 12.05
C GLN A 582 6.08 -17.14 12.31
N GLN A 583 5.47 -16.45 11.35
CA GLN A 583 4.11 -15.94 11.47
C GLN A 583 3.08 -17.09 11.46
N GLU A 584 3.30 -18.13 10.66
CA GLU A 584 2.50 -19.36 10.69
C GLU A 584 2.54 -20.03 12.07
N GLN A 585 3.74 -20.15 12.65
CA GLN A 585 3.90 -20.69 14.00
C GLN A 585 3.18 -19.86 15.05
N LEU A 586 3.23 -18.52 14.96
CA LEU A 586 2.50 -17.65 15.88
C LEU A 586 0.99 -17.88 15.79
N ILE A 587 0.43 -17.98 14.59
CA ILE A 587 -1.00 -18.26 14.37
C ILE A 587 -1.39 -19.62 15.00
N ASN A 588 -0.55 -20.65 14.84
CA ASN A 588 -0.78 -21.95 15.46
C ASN A 588 -0.73 -21.89 16.99
N ILE A 589 0.23 -21.15 17.57
CA ILE A 589 0.34 -20.98 19.01
C ILE A 589 -0.92 -20.30 19.55
N LEU A 590 -1.40 -19.24 18.89
CA LEU A 590 -2.65 -18.56 19.27
C LEU A 590 -3.85 -19.53 19.23
N ALA A 591 -3.94 -20.36 18.18
CA ALA A 591 -5.03 -21.33 18.03
C ALA A 591 -4.98 -22.45 19.07
N THR A 592 -3.80 -23.01 19.33
CA THR A 592 -3.62 -24.07 20.32
C THR A 592 -3.88 -23.58 21.74
N ASP A 593 -3.41 -22.37 22.11
CA ASP A 593 -3.64 -21.80 23.44
C ASP A 593 -5.14 -21.59 23.73
N VAL A 594 -5.92 -21.17 22.73
CA VAL A 594 -7.38 -21.02 22.88
C VAL A 594 -8.05 -22.38 23.17
N ILE A 595 -7.61 -23.46 22.52
CA ILE A 595 -8.16 -24.80 22.74
C ILE A 595 -7.71 -25.35 24.09
N GLU A 596 -6.44 -25.17 24.48
CA GLU A 596 -5.93 -25.61 25.77
C GLU A 596 -6.64 -24.91 26.94
N ASN A 597 -6.87 -23.60 26.84
CA ASN A 597 -7.65 -22.87 27.84
C ASN A 597 -9.08 -23.42 27.98
N ARG A 598 -9.71 -23.83 26.87
CA ARG A 598 -11.03 -24.49 26.90
C ARG A 598 -10.96 -25.88 27.54
N LYS A 599 -9.91 -26.66 27.30
CA LYS A 599 -9.68 -27.97 27.93
C LYS A 599 -9.59 -27.86 29.45
N ILE A 600 -8.92 -26.82 29.96
CA ILE A 600 -8.83 -26.56 31.41
C ILE A 600 -10.23 -26.37 32.00
N HIS A 601 -11.05 -25.49 31.43
CA HIS A 601 -12.42 -25.26 31.89
C HIS A 601 -13.28 -26.52 31.83
N LEU A 602 -13.20 -27.25 30.72
CA LEU A 602 -13.96 -28.49 30.53
C LEU A 602 -13.54 -29.59 31.52
N THR A 603 -12.25 -29.65 31.87
CA THR A 603 -11.73 -30.56 32.89
C THR A 603 -12.31 -30.23 34.27
N GLN A 604 -12.45 -28.95 34.61
CA GLN A 604 -13.11 -28.52 35.85
C GLN A 604 -14.59 -28.88 35.88
N LEU A 605 -15.31 -28.72 34.76
CA LEU A 605 -16.70 -29.15 34.64
C LEU A 605 -16.84 -30.66 34.81
N LYS A 606 -15.93 -31.44 34.20
CA LYS A 606 -15.88 -32.90 34.34
C LYS A 606 -15.61 -33.33 35.79
N LEU A 607 -14.67 -32.69 36.47
CA LEU A 607 -14.41 -32.96 37.89
C LEU A 607 -15.63 -32.65 38.76
N SER A 608 -16.30 -31.52 38.49
CA SER A 608 -17.50 -31.10 39.21
C SER A 608 -18.68 -32.06 39.00
N ALA A 609 -18.86 -32.55 37.77
CA ALA A 609 -19.84 -33.59 37.45
C ALA A 609 -19.55 -34.91 38.17
N HIS A 610 -18.30 -35.38 38.15
CA HIS A 610 -17.88 -36.59 38.85
C HIS A 610 -18.14 -36.48 40.36
N TYR A 611 -17.71 -35.39 40.99
CA TYR A 611 -17.91 -35.17 42.43
C TYR A 611 -19.41 -35.17 42.79
N SER A 612 -20.23 -34.48 42.00
CA SER A 612 -21.67 -34.39 42.22
C SER A 612 -22.35 -35.75 42.08
N LEU A 613 -21.97 -36.52 41.05
CA LEU A 613 -22.46 -37.87 40.81
C LEU A 613 -22.11 -38.83 41.97
N THR A 614 -20.85 -38.82 42.43
CA THR A 614 -20.42 -39.66 43.55
C THR A 614 -21.18 -39.30 44.84
N ARG A 615 -21.31 -38.00 45.14
CA ARG A 615 -22.10 -37.55 46.29
C ARG A 615 -23.55 -38.03 46.20
N LEU A 616 -24.17 -37.91 45.02
CA LEU A 616 -25.56 -38.29 44.83
C LEU A 616 -25.77 -39.81 45.00
N HIS A 617 -24.83 -40.64 44.51
CA HIS A 617 -24.85 -42.09 44.77
C HIS A 617 -24.74 -42.43 46.26
N ASP A 618 -23.89 -41.73 47.00
CA ASP A 618 -23.75 -41.92 48.45
C ASP A 618 -25.04 -41.55 49.19
N GLU A 619 -25.68 -40.44 48.82
CA GLU A 619 -26.96 -40.00 49.40
C GLU A 619 -28.08 -41.00 49.10
N VAL A 620 -28.22 -41.45 47.85
CA VAL A 620 -29.23 -42.45 47.45
C VAL A 620 -28.99 -43.78 48.16
N SER A 621 -27.74 -44.20 48.32
CA SER A 621 -27.38 -45.44 49.02
C SER A 621 -27.69 -45.37 50.52
N LYS A 622 -27.43 -44.23 51.17
CA LYS A 622 -27.81 -43.99 52.57
C LYS A 622 -29.33 -44.00 52.77
N LEU A 623 -30.08 -43.39 51.86
CA LEU A 623 -31.54 -43.39 51.91
C LEU A 623 -32.12 -44.80 51.76
N LYS A 624 -31.55 -45.63 50.86
CA LYS A 624 -31.95 -47.03 50.69
C LYS A 624 -31.54 -47.93 51.86
N GLY A 625 -30.50 -47.59 52.60
CA GLY A 625 -30.07 -48.33 53.80
C GLY A 625 -30.78 -47.93 55.10
N ALA A 626 -31.51 -46.80 55.10
CA ALA A 626 -32.28 -46.30 56.24
C ALA A 626 -33.79 -46.64 56.17
N GLN A 627 -34.26 -47.13 55.01
CA GLN A 627 -35.58 -47.75 54.79
C GLN A 627 -35.48 -49.25 54.99
#